data_AF-A0A3A4MSE5-F1
#
_entry.id   AF-A0A3A4MSE5-F1
#
_cell.length_a   1.000
_cell.length_b   1.000
_cell.length_c   1.000
_cell.angle_alpha   90.00
_cell.angle_beta   90.00
_cell.angle_gamma   90.00
#
_symmetry.space_group_name_H-M   'P 1'
#
loop_
_entity.id
_entity.type
_entity.pdbx_description
1 polymer ?
#
loop_
_entity_poly.entity_id
_entity_poly.type
_entity_poly.pdbx_seq_one_letter_code
_entity_poly.pdbx_strand_id
1 'polypeptide(L)'
;MDTENKELIEVNNIVDEVERLPHEQRQVVLQKLEIYQGDLPHPDILKGYQELYPDAAQKIIDNGIAESQHRREMEDKYLSGNISSHKLGQLFGFLIALVVIIGGIYLIATDKQVAGSVLTGTTALGLIGLFTGNNQNKNKDKE
;
A
#
# COMPACT_ATOMS: atom_id res chain seq x y z
N MET A 1 28.71 -13.73 30.31
CA MET A 1 27.38 -14.13 30.83
C MET A 1 26.68 -12.90 31.38
N ASP A 2 26.61 -11.79 30.63
CA ASP A 2 25.80 -11.50 29.42
C ASP A 2 24.38 -11.12 29.85
N THR A 3 24.23 -9.82 30.17
CA THR A 3 23.01 -9.12 30.62
C THR A 3 21.78 -9.46 29.75
N GLU A 4 22.00 -9.68 28.47
CA GLU A 4 21.02 -10.12 27.46
C GLU A 4 20.33 -11.44 27.84
N ASN A 5 21.07 -12.39 28.44
CA ASN A 5 20.51 -13.67 28.88
C ASN A 5 19.59 -13.49 30.10
N LYS A 6 19.84 -12.48 30.93
CA LYS A 6 19.06 -12.18 32.13
C LYS A 6 17.73 -11.50 31.80
N GLU A 7 17.75 -10.57 30.84
CA GLU A 7 16.55 -9.91 30.32
C GLU A 7 15.62 -10.90 29.59
N LEU A 8 16.18 -11.82 28.78
CA LEU A 8 15.41 -12.86 28.11
C LEU A 8 14.76 -13.85 29.10
N ILE A 9 15.44 -14.18 30.19
CA ILE A 9 14.88 -15.00 31.28
C ILE A 9 13.74 -14.26 32.00
N GLU A 10 13.89 -12.95 32.26
CA GLU A 10 12.82 -12.14 32.86
C GLU A 10 11.59 -12.03 31.95
N VAL A 11 11.76 -11.76 30.65
CA VAL A 11 10.65 -11.65 29.70
C VAL A 11 9.86 -12.97 29.61
N ASN A 12 10.54 -14.11 29.51
CA ASN A 12 9.88 -15.42 29.45
C ASN A 12 9.08 -15.73 30.73
N ASN A 13 9.63 -15.39 31.91
CA ASN A 13 8.93 -15.58 33.18
C ASN A 13 7.67 -14.69 33.28
N ILE A 14 7.72 -13.45 32.77
CA ILE A 14 6.57 -12.54 32.76
C ILE A 14 5.48 -13.05 31.82
N VAL A 15 5.85 -13.56 30.64
CA VAL A 15 4.89 -14.14 29.67
C VAL A 15 4.18 -15.36 30.26
N ASP A 16 4.94 -16.28 30.89
CA ASP A 16 4.40 -17.47 31.56
C ASP A 16 3.47 -17.12 32.73
N GLU A 17 3.75 -16.03 33.45
CA GLU A 17 2.93 -15.55 34.56
C GLU A 17 1.61 -14.92 34.07
N VAL A 18 1.65 -14.18 32.96
CA VAL A 18 0.45 -13.60 32.33
C VAL A 18 -0.47 -14.67 31.73
N GLU A 19 0.09 -15.77 31.21
CA GLU A 19 -0.70 -16.91 30.71
C GLU A 19 -1.45 -17.65 31.83
N ARG A 20 -0.89 -17.68 33.05
CA ARG A 20 -1.50 -18.33 34.22
C ARG A 20 -2.61 -17.50 34.87
N LEU A 21 -2.76 -16.23 34.49
CA LEU A 21 -3.82 -15.38 35.02
C LEU A 21 -5.22 -15.83 34.54
N PRO A 22 -6.25 -15.71 35.40
CA PRO A 22 -7.65 -15.85 34.99
C PRO A 22 -7.98 -14.95 33.80
N HIS A 23 -8.87 -15.40 32.91
CA HIS A 23 -9.16 -14.73 31.64
C HIS A 23 -9.48 -13.23 31.76
N GLU A 24 -10.18 -12.79 32.82
CA GLU A 24 -10.48 -11.38 33.05
C GLU A 24 -9.24 -10.54 33.38
N GLN A 25 -8.31 -11.08 34.18
CA GLN A 25 -7.09 -10.37 34.57
C GLN A 25 -6.08 -10.33 33.41
N ARG A 26 -6.06 -11.38 32.59
CA ARG A 26 -5.26 -11.42 31.36
C ARG A 26 -5.67 -10.34 30.37
N GLN A 27 -6.98 -10.10 30.21
CA GLN A 27 -7.46 -9.00 29.37
C GLN A 27 -7.02 -7.63 29.89
N VAL A 28 -7.01 -7.41 31.21
CA VAL A 28 -6.52 -6.15 31.80
C VAL A 28 -5.01 -5.96 31.60
N VAL A 29 -4.22 -7.03 31.71
CA VAL A 29 -2.76 -6.97 31.47
C VAL A 29 -2.45 -6.76 29.98
N LEU A 30 -3.10 -7.49 29.08
CA LEU A 30 -2.98 -7.30 27.64
C LEU A 30 -3.43 -5.89 27.21
N GLN A 31 -4.41 -5.31 27.90
CA GLN A 31 -4.86 -3.94 27.68
C GLN A 31 -3.86 -2.90 28.22
N LYS A 32 -3.06 -3.25 29.23
CA LYS A 32 -1.95 -2.45 29.76
C LYS A 32 -0.65 -2.60 28.98
N LEU A 33 -0.50 -3.64 28.17
CA LEU A 33 0.59 -3.74 27.21
C LEU A 33 0.32 -2.74 26.08
N GLU A 34 0.68 -1.48 26.33
CA GLU A 34 0.61 -0.40 25.37
C GLU A 34 1.70 -0.59 24.31
N ILE A 35 1.40 -1.40 23.30
CA ILE A 35 2.22 -1.47 22.08
C ILE A 35 1.94 -0.18 21.31
N TYR A 36 2.75 0.84 21.56
CA TYR A 36 2.63 2.10 20.85
C TYR A 36 3.19 1.93 19.43
N GLN A 37 2.31 2.00 18.44
CA GLN A 37 2.66 1.90 17.03
C GLN A 37 2.23 3.20 16.35
N GLY A 38 3.20 4.03 15.98
CA GLY A 38 2.97 5.33 15.36
C GLY A 38 4.25 6.13 15.18
N ASP A 39 4.15 7.28 14.52
CA ASP A 39 5.30 8.17 14.24
C ASP A 39 5.84 8.89 15.49
N LEU A 40 5.16 8.74 16.63
CA LEU A 40 5.53 9.37 17.91
C LEU A 40 5.88 8.31 18.96
N PRO A 41 6.94 8.51 19.77
CA PRO A 41 7.24 7.62 20.88
C PRO A 41 6.32 7.85 22.08
N HIS A 42 6.29 6.88 22.99
CA HIS A 42 5.50 6.96 24.22
C HIS A 42 5.87 8.21 25.05
N PRO A 43 4.90 8.89 25.70
CA PRO A 43 5.16 10.08 26.52
C PRO A 43 6.26 9.91 27.57
N ASP A 44 6.37 8.73 28.19
CA ASP A 44 7.42 8.49 29.20
C ASP A 44 8.82 8.37 28.58
N ILE A 45 8.92 7.90 27.33
CA ILE A 45 10.18 7.91 26.57
C ILE A 45 10.54 9.37 26.23
N LEU A 46 9.56 10.17 25.79
CA LEU A 46 9.75 11.59 25.50
C LEU A 46 10.21 12.37 26.75
N LYS A 47 9.65 12.08 27.93
CA LYS A 47 10.12 12.66 29.21
C LYS A 47 11.59 12.32 29.46
N GLY A 48 12.00 11.05 29.27
CA GLY A 48 13.39 10.65 29.44
C GLY A 48 14.35 11.40 28.50
N TYR A 49 13.96 11.61 27.24
CA TYR A 49 14.76 12.43 26.31
C TYR A 49 14.83 13.90 26.73
N GLN A 50 13.73 14.47 27.21
CA GLN A 50 13.70 15.85 27.71
C GLN A 50 14.58 16.06 28.94
N GLU A 51 14.63 15.07 29.84
CA GLU A 51 15.50 15.10 31.02
C GLU A 51 16.98 15.07 30.65
N LEU A 52 17.34 14.32 29.61
CA LEU A 52 18.72 14.25 29.10
C LEU A 52 19.13 15.50 28.31
N TYR A 53 18.21 16.03 27.50
CA TYR A 53 18.47 17.13 26.58
C TYR A 53 17.27 18.10 26.56
N PRO A 54 17.49 19.39 26.86
CA PRO A 54 16.46 20.41 26.72
C PRO A 54 15.87 20.40 25.30
N ASP A 55 14.55 20.52 25.24
CA ASP A 55 13.70 20.57 24.03
C ASP A 55 13.70 19.31 23.16
N ALA A 56 14.32 18.21 23.62
CA ALA A 56 14.38 16.99 22.84
C ALA A 56 12.99 16.40 22.56
N ALA A 57 12.07 16.44 23.53
CA ALA A 57 10.71 15.94 23.32
C ALA A 57 9.99 16.69 22.20
N GLN A 58 10.09 18.02 22.19
CA GLN A 58 9.49 18.85 21.14
C GLN A 58 10.09 18.51 19.76
N LYS A 59 11.42 18.41 19.66
CA LYS A 59 12.10 18.09 18.40
C LYS A 59 11.69 16.72 17.85
N ILE A 60 11.53 15.72 18.72
CA ILE A 60 11.09 14.38 18.32
C ILE A 60 9.65 14.43 17.81
N ILE A 61 8.77 15.17 18.49
CA ILE A 61 7.38 15.35 18.06
C ILE A 61 7.31 16.05 16.70
N ASP A 62 8.02 17.16 16.56
CA ASP A 62 8.07 17.94 15.31
C ASP A 62 8.60 17.09 14.16
N ASN A 63 9.63 16.28 14.41
CA ASN A 63 10.17 15.35 13.42
C ASN A 63 9.15 14.26 13.04
N GLY A 64 8.43 13.69 14.02
CA GLY A 64 7.37 12.72 13.75
C GLY A 64 6.24 13.31 12.90
N ILE A 65 5.81 14.54 13.19
CA ILE A 65 4.79 15.25 12.39
C ILE A 65 5.29 15.52 10.97
N ALA A 66 6.54 15.95 10.82
CA ALA A 66 7.16 16.19 9.52
C ALA A 66 7.24 14.90 8.70
N GLU A 67 7.60 13.78 9.31
CA GLU A 67 7.62 12.46 8.65
C GLU A 67 6.20 12.04 8.22
N SER A 68 5.19 12.20 9.08
CA SER A 68 3.80 11.92 8.69
C SER A 68 3.33 12.79 7.53
N GLN A 69 3.72 14.07 7.50
CA GLN A 69 3.41 14.98 6.39
C GLN A 69 4.10 14.55 5.10
N HIS A 70 5.40 14.25 5.17
CA HIS A 70 6.18 13.77 4.05
C HIS A 70 5.59 12.48 3.45
N ARG A 71 5.20 11.52 4.31
CA ARG A 71 4.55 10.29 3.87
C ARG A 71 3.23 10.56 3.15
N ARG A 72 2.36 11.44 3.68
CA ARG A 72 1.12 11.83 3.00
C ARG A 72 1.38 12.48 1.65
N GLU A 73 2.36 13.38 1.56
CA GLU A 73 2.73 14.00 0.28
C GLU A 73 3.26 12.98 -0.74
N MET A 74 4.04 11.99 -0.29
CA MET A 74 4.50 10.90 -1.16
C MET A 74 3.34 10.02 -1.61
N GLU A 75 2.42 9.67 -0.72
CA GLU A 75 1.21 8.90 -1.06
C GLU A 75 0.36 9.66 -2.08
N ASP A 76 0.14 10.96 -1.90
CA ASP A 76 -0.62 11.80 -2.83
C ASP A 76 0.07 11.91 -4.20
N LYS A 77 1.39 12.12 -4.23
CA LYS A 77 2.18 12.15 -5.48
C LYS A 77 2.14 10.81 -6.19
N TYR A 78 2.27 9.71 -5.45
CA TYR A 78 2.20 8.36 -6.01
C TYR A 78 0.82 8.08 -6.60
N LEU A 79 -0.24 8.37 -5.84
CA LEU A 79 -1.62 8.15 -6.28
C LEU A 79 -1.97 9.02 -7.50
N SER A 80 -1.64 10.30 -7.47
CA SER A 80 -1.87 11.23 -8.58
C SER A 80 -1.04 10.87 -9.82
N GLY A 81 0.22 10.47 -9.65
CA GLY A 81 1.08 9.97 -10.71
C GLY A 81 0.54 8.69 -11.35
N ASN A 82 0.05 7.76 -10.53
CA ASN A 82 -0.54 6.52 -11.00
C ASN A 82 -1.84 6.78 -11.78
N ILE A 83 -2.73 7.63 -11.25
CA ILE A 83 -3.97 8.05 -11.94
C ILE A 83 -3.65 8.70 -13.29
N SER A 84 -2.67 9.59 -13.34
CA SER A 84 -2.29 10.30 -14.57
C SER A 84 -1.71 9.35 -15.60
N SER A 85 -0.87 8.41 -15.18
CA SER A 85 -0.27 7.38 -16.05
C SER A 85 -1.33 6.44 -16.62
N HIS A 86 -2.29 5.99 -15.80
CA HIS A 86 -3.42 5.18 -16.27
C HIS A 86 -4.28 5.95 -17.29
N LYS A 87 -4.59 7.22 -17.02
CA LYS A 87 -5.37 8.06 -17.95
C LYS A 87 -4.66 8.26 -19.28
N LEU A 88 -3.36 8.55 -19.28
CA LEU A 88 -2.57 8.69 -20.51
C LEU A 88 -2.50 7.38 -21.29
N GLY A 89 -2.23 6.26 -20.60
CA GLY A 89 -2.19 4.94 -21.23
C GLY A 89 -3.53 4.58 -21.88
N GLN A 90 -4.65 4.85 -21.21
CA GLN A 90 -5.98 4.60 -21.76
C GLN A 90 -6.29 5.53 -22.95
N LEU A 91 -5.86 6.79 -22.91
CA LEU A 91 -6.02 7.72 -24.04
C LEU A 91 -5.21 7.29 -25.26
N PHE A 92 -3.93 6.93 -25.10
CA PHE A 92 -3.12 6.42 -26.20
C PHE A 92 -3.65 5.10 -26.75
N GLY A 93 -4.09 4.19 -25.87
CA GLY A 93 -4.76 2.95 -26.28
C GLY A 93 -6.02 3.21 -27.10
N PHE A 94 -6.84 4.18 -26.68
CA PHE A 94 -8.03 4.61 -27.42
C PHE A 94 -7.68 5.19 -28.80
N LEU A 95 -6.66 6.05 -28.89
CA LEU A 95 -6.23 6.64 -30.15
C LEU A 95 -5.71 5.57 -31.12
N ILE A 96 -4.89 4.63 -30.65
CA ILE A 96 -4.39 3.51 -31.47
C ILE A 96 -5.56 2.67 -31.96
N ALA A 97 -6.49 2.30 -31.08
CA ALA A 97 -7.68 1.53 -31.45
C ALA A 97 -8.51 2.25 -32.52
N LEU A 98 -8.70 3.56 -32.38
CA LEU A 98 -9.42 4.40 -33.35
C LEU A 98 -8.73 4.37 -34.72
N VAL A 99 -7.40 4.53 -34.76
CA VAL A 99 -6.61 4.48 -36.01
C VAL A 99 -6.74 3.11 -36.67
N VAL A 100 -6.68 2.02 -35.90
CA VAL A 100 -6.81 0.66 -36.42
C VAL A 100 -8.20 0.40 -36.98
N ILE A 101 -9.25 0.87 -36.32
CA ILE A 101 -10.63 0.76 -36.80
C ILE A 101 -10.81 1.53 -38.11
N ILE A 102 -10.37 2.80 -38.16
CA ILE A 102 -10.46 3.63 -39.38
C ILE A 102 -9.66 2.99 -40.52
N GLY A 103 -8.43 2.53 -40.25
CA GLY A 103 -7.60 1.84 -41.23
C GLY A 103 -8.24 0.56 -41.75
N GLY A 104 -8.89 -0.21 -40.87
CA GLY A 104 -9.62 -1.41 -41.25
C GLY A 104 -10.86 -1.11 -42.10
N ILE A 105 -11.62 -0.07 -41.79
CA ILE A 105 -12.74 0.41 -42.64
C ILE A 105 -12.23 0.83 -44.01
N TYR A 106 -11.10 1.56 -44.08
CA TYR A 106 -10.48 1.96 -45.33
C TYR A 106 -10.02 0.75 -46.16
N LEU A 107 -9.48 -0.30 -45.53
CA LEU A 107 -9.13 -1.55 -46.21
C LEU A 107 -10.38 -2.24 -46.80
N ILE A 108 -11.49 -2.28 -46.06
CA ILE A 108 -12.74 -2.84 -46.57
C ILE A 108 -13.25 -2.03 -47.76
N ALA A 109 -13.17 -0.69 -47.70
CA ALA A 109 -13.58 0.19 -48.78
C ALA A 109 -12.72 0.09 -50.05
N THR A 110 -11.51 -0.50 -49.96
CA THR A 110 -10.59 -0.71 -51.09
C THR A 110 -10.55 -2.17 -51.56
N ASP A 111 -11.65 -2.91 -51.37
CA ASP A 111 -11.84 -4.33 -51.72
C ASP A 111 -10.91 -5.33 -50.99
N LYS A 112 -10.20 -4.89 -49.94
CA LYS A 112 -9.38 -5.78 -49.08
C LYS A 112 -10.20 -6.30 -47.90
N GLN A 113 -11.35 -6.90 -48.20
CA GLN A 113 -12.36 -7.28 -47.21
C GLN A 113 -11.82 -8.24 -46.15
N VAL A 114 -11.04 -9.26 -46.52
CA VAL A 114 -10.47 -10.24 -45.58
C VAL A 114 -9.52 -9.55 -44.60
N ALA A 115 -8.57 -8.76 -45.12
CA ALA A 115 -7.58 -8.08 -44.29
C ALA A 115 -8.23 -7.03 -43.36
N GLY A 116 -9.18 -6.24 -43.87
CA GLY A 116 -9.89 -5.26 -43.06
C GLY A 116 -10.79 -5.90 -41.99
N SER A 117 -11.47 -7.01 -42.31
CA SER A 117 -12.30 -7.75 -41.35
C SER A 117 -11.48 -8.40 -40.24
N VAL A 118 -10.34 -9.01 -40.57
CA VAL A 118 -9.44 -9.61 -39.56
C VAL A 118 -8.87 -8.52 -38.66
N LEU A 119 -8.39 -7.41 -39.22
CA LEU A 119 -7.80 -6.32 -38.46
C LEU A 119 -8.81 -5.68 -37.48
N THR A 120 -10.00 -5.33 -37.97
CA THR A 120 -11.05 -4.74 -37.14
C THR A 120 -11.62 -5.73 -36.13
N GLY A 121 -11.89 -6.97 -36.55
CA GLY A 121 -12.48 -8.00 -35.70
C GLY A 121 -11.57 -8.41 -34.54
N THR A 122 -10.27 -8.61 -34.80
CA THR A 122 -9.28 -8.91 -33.74
C THR A 122 -9.13 -7.74 -32.77
N THR A 123 -9.13 -6.51 -33.26
CA THR A 123 -9.08 -5.30 -32.43
C THR A 123 -10.31 -5.19 -31.53
N ALA A 124 -11.52 -5.42 -32.07
CA ALA A 124 -12.75 -5.39 -31.30
C ALA A 124 -12.77 -6.45 -30.18
N LEU A 125 -12.37 -7.69 -30.50
CA LEU A 125 -12.25 -8.75 -29.50
C LEU A 125 -11.21 -8.42 -28.42
N GLY A 126 -10.07 -7.84 -28.81
CA GLY A 126 -9.05 -7.37 -27.88
C GLY A 126 -9.58 -6.30 -26.92
N LEU A 127 -10.33 -5.32 -27.43
CA LEU A 127 -10.95 -4.28 -26.58
C LEU A 127 -11.97 -4.88 -25.61
N ILE A 128 -12.86 -5.77 -26.09
CA ILE A 128 -13.83 -6.46 -25.24
C ILE A 128 -13.09 -7.25 -24.14
N GLY A 129 -12.02 -7.96 -24.51
CA GLY A 129 -11.17 -8.68 -23.55
C GLY A 129 -10.55 -7.78 -22.49
N LEU A 130 -10.05 -6.61 -22.86
CA LEU A 130 -9.49 -5.64 -21.91
C LEU A 130 -10.55 -5.04 -20.97
N PHE A 131 -11.74 -4.71 -21.48
CA PHE A 131 -12.80 -4.10 -20.69
C PHE A 131 -13.60 -5.11 -19.84
N THR A 132 -13.69 -6.36 -20.26
CA THR A 132 -14.44 -7.42 -19.53
C THR A 132 -13.53 -8.34 -18.71
N GLY A 133 -12.25 -8.47 -19.05
CA GLY A 133 -11.34 -9.48 -18.49
C GLY A 133 -10.72 -9.18 -17.11
N ASN A 134 -10.96 -8.02 -16.51
CA ASN A 134 -10.17 -7.55 -15.37
C ASN A 134 -10.76 -7.84 -13.97
N ASN A 135 -11.46 -8.96 -13.75
CA ASN A 135 -12.15 -9.22 -12.47
C ASN A 135 -11.69 -10.47 -11.69
N GLN A 136 -10.58 -11.13 -12.05
CA GLN A 136 -10.22 -12.46 -11.49
C GLN A 136 -8.92 -12.50 -10.64
N ASN A 137 -8.17 -11.40 -10.47
CA ASN A 137 -6.86 -11.44 -9.80
C ASN A 137 -6.75 -10.68 -8.46
N LYS A 138 -7.83 -10.61 -7.66
CA LYS A 138 -7.80 -10.01 -6.31
C LYS A 138 -7.71 -11.00 -5.14
N ASN A 139 -7.55 -12.31 -5.40
CA ASN A 139 -7.62 -13.35 -4.35
C ASN A 139 -6.40 -14.30 -4.29
N LYS A 140 -5.20 -13.87 -4.72
CA LYS A 140 -4.00 -14.74 -4.64
C LYS A 140 -2.88 -14.30 -3.69
N ASP A 141 -3.07 -13.22 -2.93
CA ASP A 141 -2.06 -12.77 -1.94
C ASP A 141 -2.53 -12.94 -0.48
N LYS A 142 -3.29 -14.01 -0.22
CA LYS A 142 -3.65 -14.44 1.15
C LYS A 142 -3.51 -15.95 1.27
N GLU A 143 -2.27 -16.42 1.23
CA GLU A 143 -1.88 -17.72 1.79
C GLU A 143 -0.51 -17.59 2.46
#